data_AF-A0A929AKZ7-F1
#
_entry.id   AF-A0A929AKZ7-F1
#
_cell.length_a   1.000
_cell.length_b   1.000
_cell.length_c   1.000
_cell.angle_alpha   90.00
_cell.angle_beta   90.00
_cell.angle_gamma   90.00
#
_symmetry.space_group_name_H-M   'P 1'
#
loop_
_entity.id
_entity.type
_entity.pdbx_description
1 polymer ?
#
loop_
_entity_poly.entity_id
_entity_poly.type
_entity_poly.pdbx_seq_one_letter_code
_entity_poly.pdbx_strand_id
1 'polypeptide(L)' 'MVRELERKHLNGDFPETAPAANPVFFRTYSRRTTTGRESWAEVCDRTSRGFVAAVFFESAQ' A
#
# COMPACT_ATOMS: atom_id res chain seq x y z
N MET A 1 23.60 2.12 -23.21
CA MET A 1 23.67 0.68 -22.94
C MET A 1 22.80 0.39 -21.73
N VAL A 2 21.60 -0.16 -21.93
CA VAL A 2 20.71 -0.53 -20.83
C VAL A 2 21.19 -1.88 -20.31
N ARG A 3 21.70 -1.93 -19.08
CA ARG A 3 22.03 -3.20 -18.41
C ARG A 3 20.75 -3.77 -17.82
N GLU A 4 20.33 -4.95 -18.26
CA GLU A 4 19.35 -5.77 -17.54
C GLU A 4 19.98 -6.23 -16.23
N LEU A 5 19.79 -5.44 -15.18
CA LEU A 5 20.02 -5.89 -13.81
C LEU A 5 18.82 -6.73 -13.41
N GLU A 6 19.05 -7.97 -12.96
CA GLU A 6 18.05 -8.74 -12.24
C GLU A 6 17.52 -7.90 -11.07
N ARG A 7 16.31 -7.35 -11.23
CA ARG A 7 15.63 -6.69 -10.13
C ARG A 7 15.16 -7.80 -9.20
N LYS A 8 15.89 -8.03 -8.11
CA LYS A 8 15.35 -8.74 -6.95
C LYS A 8 14.01 -8.09 -6.61
N HIS A 9 12.92 -8.80 -6.86
CA HIS A 9 11.59 -8.34 -6.55
C HIS A 9 11.45 -8.37 -5.03
N LEU A 10 11.91 -7.31 -4.35
CA LEU A 10 11.83 -7.16 -2.90
C LEU A 10 10.38 -6.98 -2.40
N ASN A 11 9.39 -7.11 -3.28
CA ASN A 11 7.99 -6.79 -3.01
C ASN A 11 7.16 -8.07 -3.03
N GLY A 12 7.25 -8.86 -1.97
CA GLY A 12 6.32 -9.99 -1.79
C GLY A 12 4.86 -9.54 -1.60
N ASP A 13 4.66 -8.29 -1.16
CA ASP A 13 3.34 -7.81 -0.73
C ASP A 13 2.62 -6.91 -1.75
N PHE A 14 3.28 -6.51 -2.85
CA PHE A 14 2.68 -5.61 -3.85
C PHE A 14 2.17 -6.38 -5.07
N PRO A 15 1.03 -6.04 -5.67
CA PRO A 15 0.48 -6.76 -6.81
C PRO A 15 1.44 -6.86 -8.02
N GLU A 16 1.71 -8.10 -8.46
CA GLU A 16 2.54 -8.39 -9.64
C GLU A 16 1.90 -7.92 -10.97
N THR A 17 0.59 -7.75 -10.99
CA THR A 17 -0.15 -7.30 -12.17
C THR A 17 0.11 -5.82 -12.50
N ALA A 18 0.68 -5.04 -11.58
CA ALA A 18 0.91 -3.61 -11.75
C ALA A 18 2.26 -3.15 -11.18
N PRO A 19 3.40 -3.72 -11.59
CA PRO A 19 4.70 -3.50 -10.94
C PRO A 19 5.18 -2.05 -11.05
N ALA A 20 4.77 -1.33 -12.09
CA ALA A 20 5.10 0.08 -12.28
C ALA A 20 4.41 1.01 -11.25
N ALA A 21 3.32 0.56 -10.60
CA ALA A 21 2.61 1.34 -9.60
C ALA A 21 3.29 1.29 -8.22
N ASN A 22 4.16 0.31 -7.97
CA ASN A 22 4.83 0.14 -6.69
C ASN A 22 5.62 1.38 -6.20
N PRO A 23 6.49 2.01 -7.02
CA PRO A 23 7.18 3.23 -6.58
C PRO A 23 6.23 4.41 -6.30
N VAL A 24 5.09 4.47 -6.99
CA VAL A 24 4.06 5.48 -6.71
C VAL A 24 3.42 5.18 -5.36
N PHE A 25 3.06 3.92 -5.10
CA PHE A 25 2.45 3.47 -3.86
C PHE A 25 3.26 3.86 -2.62
N PHE A 26 4.55 3.52 -2.59
CA PHE A 26 5.40 3.84 -1.44
C PHE A 26 5.67 5.34 -1.26
N ARG A 27 5.50 6.14 -2.32
CA ARG A 27 5.68 7.60 -2.26
C ARG A 27 4.43 8.33 -1.76
N THR A 28 3.24 7.88 -2.17
CA THR A 28 2.00 8.67 -1.99
C THR A 28 1.03 8.07 -0.99
N TYR A 29 0.91 6.74 -0.91
CA TYR A 29 -0.12 6.08 -0.10
C TYR A 29 0.44 5.45 1.18
N SER A 30 1.65 4.91 1.12
CA SER A 30 2.33 4.33 2.28
C SER A 30 2.77 5.42 3.26
N ARG A 31 2.19 5.44 4.46
CA ARG A 31 2.55 6.39 5.51
C ARG A 31 3.84 5.97 6.21
N ARG A 32 4.56 6.94 6.77
CA ARG A 32 5.72 6.68 7.63
C ARG A 32 5.22 6.38 9.04
N THR A 33 5.66 5.25 9.59
CA THR A 33 5.46 4.83 10.98
C THR A 33 6.80 4.90 11.71
N THR A 34 6.81 4.62 13.01
CA THR A 34 8.04 4.53 13.81
C THR A 34 8.94 3.37 13.39
N THR A 35 8.37 2.31 12.83
CA THR A 35 9.07 1.08 12.42
C THR A 35 9.44 1.08 10.94
N GLY A 36 8.89 1.98 10.13
CA GLY A 36 9.19 2.07 8.71
C GLY A 36 8.06 2.68 7.89
N ARG A 37 7.72 2.03 6.78
CA ARG A 37 6.64 2.41 5.88
C ARG A 37 5.55 1.35 5.91
N GLU A 38 4.29 1.76 5.83
CA GLU A 38 3.17 0.83 5.73
C GLU A 38 3.29 -0.05 4.47
N SER A 39 3.01 -1.34 4.61
CA SER A 39 2.90 -2.30 3.50
C SER A 39 1.60 -2.08 2.71
N TRP A 40 1.50 -2.71 1.54
CA TRP A 40 0.27 -2.70 0.73
C TRP A 40 -0.93 -3.22 1.53
N ALA A 41 -0.76 -4.36 2.23
CA ALA A 41 -1.81 -4.98 3.02
C ALA A 41 -2.27 -4.08 4.18
N GLU A 42 -1.33 -3.43 4.88
CA GLU A 42 -1.66 -2.51 5.98
C GLU A 42 -2.47 -1.30 5.50
N VAL A 43 -2.13 -0.75 4.32
CA VAL A 43 -2.90 0.34 3.71
C VAL A 43 -4.30 -0.12 3.31
N CYS A 44 -4.45 -1.31 2.73
CA CYS A 44 -5.75 -1.88 2.37
C CYS A 44 -6.65 -2.13 3.58
N ASP A 45 -6.11 -2.76 4.63
CA ASP A 45 -6.84 -3.05 5.87
C ASP A 45 -7.33 -1.76 6.54
N ARG A 46 -6.44 -0.77 6.71
CA ARG A 46 -6.82 0.53 7.27
C ARG A 46 -7.89 1.25 6.46
N THR A 47 -7.74 1.26 5.14
CA THR A 47 -8.71 1.91 4.25
C THR A 47 -10.08 1.26 4.39
N SER A 48 -10.13 -0.07 4.41
CA SER A 48 -11.36 -0.83 4.57
C SER A 48 -12.01 -0.59 5.93
N ARG A 49 -11.22 -0.58 7.01
CA ARG A 49 -11.70 -0.24 8.36
C ARG A 49 -12.26 1.19 8.43
N GLY A 50 -11.60 2.14 7.77
CA GLY A 50 -12.05 3.53 7.69
C GLY A 50 -13.43 3.65 7.04
N PHE A 51 -13.66 2.92 5.93
CA PHE A 51 -14.97 2.89 5.29
C PHE A 51 -16.05 2.26 6.18
N VAL A 52 -15.75 1.11 6.79
CA VAL A 52 -16.69 0.43 7.69
C VAL A 52 -17.07 1.32 8.87
N ALA A 53 -16.08 1.96 9.51
CA ALA A 53 -16.31 2.87 10.62
C ALA A 53 -17.16 4.09 10.22
N ALA A 54 -16.93 4.67 9.04
CA ALA A 54 -17.72 5.79 8.54
C ALA A 54 -19.18 5.42 8.31
N VAL A 55 -19.45 4.25 7.72
CA VAL A 55 -20.81 3.74 7.50
C VAL A 55 -21.55 3.51 8.82
N PHE A 56 -20.88 2.96 9.83
CA PHE A 56 -21.50 2.75 11.14
C PHE A 56 -21.70 4.03 11.94
N PHE A 57 -20.84 5.04 11.74
CA PHE A 57 -21.01 6.35 12.38
C PHE A 57 -22.30 7.05 11.93
N GLU A 58 -22.64 6.95 10.64
CA GLU A 58 -23.84 7.57 10.07
C GLU A 58 -25.14 6.89 10.53
N SER A 59 -25.08 5.62 10.92
CA SER A 59 -26.24 4.87 11.46
C SER A 59 -26.54 5.15 12.93
N ALA A 60 -25.66 5.89 13.63
CA ALA A 60 -25.76 6.18 15.06
C ALA A 60 -26.15 7.65 15.36
N GLN A 61 -26.52 8.44 14.35
CA GLN A 61 -27.08 9.79 14.49
C GLN A 61 -28.57 9.83 14.18
#